data_AF-A0A7R9DJ65-F1
#
_entry.id   AF-A0A7R9DJ65-F1
#
_cell.length_a   1.000
_cell.length_b   1.000
_cell.length_c   1.000
_cell.angle_alpha   90.00
_cell.angle_beta   90.00
_cell.angle_gamma   90.00
#
_symmetry.space_group_name_H-M   'P 1'
#
loop_
_entity.id
_entity.type
_entity.pdbx_description
1 polymer ?
#
loop_
_entity_poly.entity_id
_entity_poly.type
_entity_poly.pdbx_seq_one_letter_code
_entity_poly.pdbx_strand_id
1 'polypeptide(L)'
;NATLGSTIIQVHATDDDIGLNGAVRYRLKQDLMGNWRTFSVDSESGIILLKQPLDREKQKIYEIRVEAYDLGIPTPLSSDLDLTIYVRNINDYEPQFLVDEMVIKFTEHMPTGMERRKIVDTVDRDEVDELDDPPTPVCYFIVGGNEGDFFTIEPLRHEVMVAKELDREASKQHLILIKATEDCIHSPANQNFFDPTDDTYLKVIVEVEDINDNAPHFVKKVFTGGVTTEADFGKEFMQIKAIDIDEGDNAEVSYYQVGQIQMTLTEGLENVQTPPFLVDQFTGVVQLNFDPQKGMKGYFDFMIQAGVSDEVVQILEMVDERIQEAQVIPERERIRLAGTTLQGAACQWWKVDQDGISTWG
;
A
#
# COMPACT_ATOMS: atom_id res chain seq x y z
N ASN A 1 -15.47 -20.07 33.50
CA ASN A 1 -16.93 -19.86 33.35
C ASN A 1 -17.69 -21.03 32.69
N ALA A 2 -17.30 -22.29 32.89
CA ALA A 2 -18.10 -23.43 32.41
C ALA A 2 -19.42 -23.55 33.22
N THR A 3 -20.52 -23.85 32.54
CA THR A 3 -21.84 -23.97 33.19
C THR A 3 -21.95 -25.28 33.99
N LEU A 4 -22.50 -25.22 35.19
CA LEU A 4 -22.77 -26.43 35.96
C LEU A 4 -23.75 -27.35 35.21
N GLY A 5 -23.44 -28.63 35.17
CA GLY A 5 -24.18 -29.63 34.41
C GLY A 5 -23.82 -29.69 32.92
N SER A 6 -22.85 -28.90 32.43
CA SER A 6 -22.36 -29.04 31.06
C SER A 6 -21.70 -30.40 30.83
N THR A 7 -21.90 -30.96 29.65
CA THR A 7 -21.19 -32.15 29.20
C THR A 7 -19.72 -31.86 28.97
N ILE A 8 -18.85 -32.69 29.54
CA ILE A 8 -17.40 -32.63 29.33
C ILE A 8 -17.01 -33.62 28.24
N ILE A 9 -17.36 -34.88 28.44
CA ILE A 9 -17.06 -35.99 27.52
C ILE A 9 -18.03 -37.14 27.77
N GLN A 10 -18.22 -38.01 26.78
CA GLN A 10 -18.91 -39.28 26.95
C GLN A 10 -17.90 -40.41 26.83
N VAL A 11 -17.81 -41.24 27.88
CA VAL A 11 -17.03 -42.48 27.81
C VAL A 11 -17.90 -43.62 27.30
N HIS A 12 -17.26 -44.63 26.71
CA HIS A 12 -17.95 -45.79 26.17
C HIS A 12 -17.19 -47.07 26.51
N ALA A 13 -17.94 -48.13 26.81
CA ALA A 13 -17.46 -49.47 27.08
C ALA A 13 -18.51 -50.47 26.60
N THR A 14 -18.05 -51.64 26.18
CA THR A 14 -18.87 -52.73 25.65
C THR A 14 -18.59 -54.01 26.42
N ASP A 15 -19.61 -54.85 26.54
CA ASP A 15 -19.53 -56.18 27.14
C ASP A 15 -20.21 -57.18 26.20
N ASP A 16 -19.53 -58.29 25.91
CA ASP A 16 -19.96 -59.29 24.93
C ASP A 16 -20.99 -60.28 25.50
N ASP A 17 -21.29 -60.21 26.80
CA ASP A 17 -22.25 -61.08 27.45
C ASP A 17 -23.72 -60.67 27.17
N ILE A 18 -24.64 -61.61 27.42
CA ILE A 18 -26.07 -61.43 27.15
C ILE A 18 -26.82 -61.00 28.41
N GLY A 19 -27.76 -60.06 28.24
CA GLY A 19 -28.67 -59.65 29.31
C GLY A 19 -27.96 -58.77 30.35
N LEU A 20 -28.22 -59.01 31.64
CA LEU A 20 -27.63 -58.21 32.72
C LEU A 20 -26.11 -58.37 32.83
N ASN A 21 -25.57 -59.52 32.42
CA ASN A 21 -24.13 -59.75 32.41
C ASN A 21 -23.40 -58.87 31.38
N GLY A 22 -24.08 -58.45 30.31
CA GLY A 22 -23.55 -57.49 29.33
C GLY A 22 -24.00 -56.05 29.56
N ALA A 23 -24.78 -55.79 30.63
CA ALA A 23 -25.36 -54.47 30.88
C ALA A 23 -24.34 -53.57 31.59
N VAL A 24 -23.64 -52.73 30.82
CA VAL A 24 -22.61 -51.83 31.33
C VAL A 24 -23.20 -50.66 32.12
N ARG A 25 -22.57 -50.34 33.24
CA ARG A 25 -22.81 -49.14 34.06
C ARG A 25 -21.50 -48.43 34.38
N TYR A 26 -21.59 -47.11 34.60
CA TYR A 26 -20.45 -46.25 34.87
C TYR A 26 -20.49 -45.65 36.27
N ARG A 27 -19.32 -45.50 36.92
CA ARG A 27 -19.16 -44.70 38.14
C ARG A 27 -17.77 -44.09 38.23
N LEU A 28 -17.65 -42.97 38.95
CA LEU A 28 -16.34 -42.38 39.27
C LEU A 28 -15.74 -43.07 40.49
N LYS A 29 -14.49 -43.51 40.40
CA LYS A 29 -13.74 -44.07 41.53
C LYS A 29 -13.30 -42.97 42.48
N GLN A 30 -13.39 -43.26 43.76
CA GLN A 30 -12.93 -42.37 44.80
C GLN A 30 -11.41 -42.51 44.95
N ASP A 31 -10.73 -41.37 44.98
CA ASP A 31 -9.30 -41.27 45.26
C ASP A 31 -9.04 -40.32 46.43
N LEU A 32 -7.78 -40.29 46.87
CA LEU A 32 -7.32 -39.41 47.95
C LEU A 32 -7.25 -37.94 47.52
N MET A 33 -7.13 -37.66 46.22
CA MET A 33 -7.04 -36.32 45.66
C MET A 33 -8.40 -35.61 45.64
N GLY A 34 -9.50 -36.37 45.59
CA GLY A 34 -10.87 -35.86 45.69
C GLY A 34 -11.41 -35.22 44.41
N ASN A 35 -10.65 -35.26 43.31
CA ASN A 35 -11.01 -34.66 42.01
C ASN A 35 -12.34 -35.18 41.47
N TRP A 36 -12.65 -36.46 41.73
CA TRP A 36 -13.91 -37.10 41.32
C TRP A 36 -15.16 -36.36 41.85
N ARG A 37 -15.05 -35.56 42.92
CA ARG A 37 -16.17 -34.79 43.50
C ARG A 37 -16.60 -33.60 42.64
N THR A 38 -15.69 -33.09 41.82
CA THR A 38 -15.92 -31.98 40.91
C THR A 38 -16.79 -32.38 39.72
N PHE A 39 -16.88 -33.68 39.45
CA PHE A 39 -17.57 -34.25 38.31
C PHE A 39 -18.67 -35.22 38.73
N SER A 40 -19.50 -35.59 37.78
CA SER A 40 -20.45 -36.69 37.89
C SER A 40 -20.46 -37.47 36.59
N VAL A 41 -20.80 -38.75 36.64
CA VAL A 41 -21.00 -39.58 35.45
C VAL A 41 -22.43 -40.11 35.47
N ASP A 42 -23.12 -39.99 34.35
CA ASP A 42 -24.39 -40.66 34.15
C ASP A 42 -24.16 -42.17 34.02
N SER A 43 -24.84 -42.95 34.86
CA SER A 43 -24.53 -44.37 35.02
C SER A 43 -24.84 -45.21 33.80
N GLU A 44 -25.73 -44.77 32.91
CA GLU A 44 -26.16 -45.56 31.75
C GLU A 44 -25.48 -45.10 30.46
N SER A 45 -25.39 -43.79 30.25
CA SER A 45 -24.84 -43.20 29.02
C SER A 45 -23.33 -43.00 29.05
N GLY A 46 -22.70 -42.98 30.23
CA GLY A 46 -21.28 -42.67 30.37
C GLY A 46 -20.95 -41.19 30.16
N ILE A 47 -21.95 -40.31 30.11
CA ILE A 47 -21.74 -38.86 29.98
C ILE A 47 -21.19 -38.31 31.30
N ILE A 48 -20.01 -37.69 31.24
CA ILE A 48 -19.39 -36.99 32.35
C ILE A 48 -19.83 -35.53 32.32
N LEU A 49 -20.41 -35.07 33.43
CA LEU A 49 -20.96 -33.74 33.63
C LEU A 49 -20.20 -32.97 34.71
N LEU A 50 -20.07 -31.66 34.52
CA LEU A 50 -19.50 -30.78 35.52
C LEU A 50 -20.44 -30.61 36.72
N LYS A 51 -19.97 -30.93 37.93
CA LYS A 51 -20.78 -30.89 39.16
C LYS A 51 -20.45 -29.71 40.08
N GLN A 52 -19.21 -29.23 40.05
CA GLN A 52 -18.75 -28.09 40.85
C GLN A 52 -18.09 -27.05 39.96
N PRO A 53 -18.10 -25.76 40.33
CA PRO A 53 -17.47 -24.71 39.54
C PRO A 53 -15.97 -24.96 39.45
N LEU A 54 -15.42 -24.73 38.25
CA LEU A 54 -13.98 -24.76 38.02
C LEU A 54 -13.39 -23.38 38.28
N ASP A 55 -12.25 -23.36 38.96
CA ASP A 55 -11.44 -22.19 39.25
C ASP A 55 -10.03 -22.53 38.78
N ARG A 56 -9.63 -21.95 37.64
CA ARG A 56 -8.36 -22.27 36.98
C ARG A 56 -7.18 -21.83 37.83
N GLU A 57 -7.29 -20.68 38.47
CA GLU A 57 -6.25 -20.10 39.35
C GLU A 57 -5.98 -21.00 40.55
N LYS A 58 -6.98 -21.78 40.99
CA LYS A 58 -6.82 -22.77 42.05
C LYS A 58 -6.30 -24.12 41.55
N GLN A 59 -6.81 -24.64 40.45
CA GLN A 59 -6.43 -25.97 39.95
C GLN A 59 -6.68 -26.10 38.44
N LYS A 60 -5.59 -26.30 37.69
CA LYS A 60 -5.59 -26.41 36.22
C LYS A 60 -5.84 -27.82 35.69
N ILE A 61 -5.51 -28.85 36.47
CA ILE A 61 -5.54 -30.26 36.03
C ILE A 61 -6.36 -31.09 37.02
N TYR A 62 -7.30 -31.87 36.50
CA TYR A 62 -8.06 -32.85 37.26
C TYR A 62 -7.82 -34.24 36.69
N GLU A 63 -7.23 -35.10 37.50
CA GLU A 63 -7.12 -36.53 37.20
C GLU A 63 -8.29 -37.25 37.88
N ILE A 64 -9.06 -38.01 37.11
CA ILE A 64 -10.17 -38.83 37.60
C ILE A 64 -10.10 -40.23 37.00
N ARG A 65 -10.65 -41.21 37.73
CA ARG A 65 -10.77 -42.59 37.25
C ARG A 65 -12.24 -42.97 37.09
N VAL A 66 -12.61 -43.41 35.89
CA VAL A 66 -13.95 -43.92 35.59
C VAL A 66 -13.90 -45.44 35.58
N GLU A 67 -14.86 -46.07 36.23
CA GLU A 67 -15.03 -47.52 36.24
C GLU A 67 -16.28 -47.88 35.42
N ALA A 68 -16.09 -48.72 34.41
CA ALA A 68 -17.17 -49.40 33.70
C ALA A 68 -17.33 -50.80 34.32
N TYR A 69 -18.53 -51.15 34.76
CA TYR A 69 -18.82 -52.43 35.40
C TYR A 69 -20.10 -53.05 34.85
N ASP A 70 -20.15 -54.38 34.77
CA ASP A 70 -21.35 -55.12 34.37
C ASP A 70 -22.34 -55.30 35.55
N LEU A 71 -23.51 -55.91 35.30
CA LEU A 71 -24.48 -56.26 36.34
C LEU A 71 -24.54 -57.79 36.59
N GLY A 72 -23.41 -58.46 36.38
CA GLY A 72 -23.24 -59.89 36.57
C GLY A 72 -23.39 -60.33 38.04
N ILE A 73 -23.98 -61.51 38.24
CA ILE A 73 -24.18 -62.15 39.55
C ILE A 73 -23.39 -63.47 39.58
N PRO A 74 -22.64 -63.80 40.64
CA PRO A 74 -22.59 -63.16 41.96
C PRO A 74 -21.64 -61.96 42.09
N THR A 75 -20.69 -61.82 41.16
CA THR A 75 -19.66 -60.78 41.21
C THR A 75 -19.59 -60.07 39.86
N PRO A 76 -19.85 -58.76 39.80
CA PRO A 76 -19.69 -58.02 38.58
C PRO A 76 -18.22 -57.85 38.22
N LEU A 77 -17.89 -57.86 36.93
CA LEU A 77 -16.56 -57.53 36.44
C LEU A 77 -16.51 -56.05 36.02
N SER A 78 -15.29 -55.51 35.99
CA SER A 78 -15.08 -54.09 35.75
C SER A 78 -13.76 -53.80 35.05
N SER A 79 -13.71 -52.65 34.37
CA SER A 79 -12.51 -52.06 33.81
C SER A 79 -12.42 -50.57 34.17
N ASP A 80 -11.19 -50.05 34.26
CA ASP A 80 -10.92 -48.68 34.64
C ASP A 80 -10.35 -47.88 33.46
N LEU A 81 -10.72 -46.61 33.40
CA LEU A 81 -10.18 -45.61 32.48
C LEU A 81 -9.70 -44.39 33.27
N ASP A 82 -8.42 -44.06 33.15
CA ASP A 82 -7.85 -42.83 33.69
C ASP A 82 -8.09 -41.67 32.71
N LEU A 83 -8.62 -40.56 33.22
CA LEU A 83 -8.90 -39.34 32.46
C LEU A 83 -8.20 -38.15 33.09
N THR A 84 -7.50 -37.38 32.25
CA THR A 84 -6.92 -36.09 32.60
C THR A 84 -7.74 -34.98 31.96
N ILE A 85 -8.35 -34.14 32.79
CA ILE A 85 -9.17 -33.00 32.37
C ILE A 85 -8.36 -31.73 32.60
N TYR A 86 -8.15 -30.97 31.53
CA TYR A 86 -7.47 -29.68 31.54
C TYR A 86 -8.50 -28.55 31.63
N VAL A 87 -8.34 -27.64 32.58
CA VAL A 87 -9.13 -26.41 32.70
C VAL A 87 -8.44 -25.31 31.91
N ARG A 88 -8.97 -25.00 30.73
CA ARG A 88 -8.48 -23.89 29.89
C ARG A 88 -8.83 -22.54 30.50
N ASN A 89 -8.00 -21.54 30.21
CA ASN A 89 -8.41 -20.15 30.45
C ASN A 89 -9.60 -19.81 29.55
N ILE A 90 -10.38 -18.83 29.95
CA ILE A 90 -11.23 -18.13 28.98
C ILE A 90 -10.35 -17.03 28.42
N ASN A 91 -10.27 -16.91 27.09
CA ASN A 91 -9.76 -15.69 26.51
C ASN A 91 -10.81 -14.60 26.79
N ASP A 92 -10.49 -13.71 27.73
CA ASP A 92 -11.32 -12.60 28.15
C ASP A 92 -10.82 -11.26 27.54
N TYR A 93 -9.72 -11.27 26.77
CA TYR A 93 -9.11 -10.08 26.16
C TYR A 93 -8.82 -10.27 24.66
N GLU A 94 -9.46 -9.46 23.83
CA GLU A 94 -9.13 -9.43 22.40
C GLU A 94 -7.69 -8.92 22.15
N PRO A 95 -7.03 -9.36 21.06
CA PRO A 95 -5.71 -8.87 20.69
C PRO A 95 -5.68 -7.35 20.46
N GLN A 96 -4.70 -6.67 21.05
CA GLN A 96 -4.65 -5.21 21.08
C GLN A 96 -3.49 -4.64 20.26
N PHE A 97 -3.77 -3.69 19.38
CA PHE A 97 -2.73 -2.84 18.79
C PHE A 97 -2.26 -1.80 19.81
N LEU A 98 -0.95 -1.60 19.92
CA LEU A 98 -0.37 -0.60 20.84
C LEU A 98 -0.32 0.81 20.24
N VAL A 99 -0.77 0.96 19.00
CA VAL A 99 -0.82 2.22 18.25
C VAL A 99 -2.14 2.28 17.50
N ASP A 100 -2.71 3.49 17.40
CA ASP A 100 -3.98 3.71 16.69
C ASP A 100 -3.77 3.86 15.18
N GLU A 101 -2.57 4.26 14.77
CA GLU A 101 -2.23 4.59 13.38
C GLU A 101 -0.85 4.07 12.97
N MET A 102 -0.75 3.59 11.73
CA MET A 102 0.49 3.16 11.10
C MET A 102 0.56 3.68 9.66
N VAL A 103 1.74 4.09 9.21
CA VAL A 103 1.99 4.45 7.81
C VAL A 103 2.77 3.34 7.13
N ILE A 104 2.30 2.90 5.96
CA ILE A 104 3.01 1.98 5.07
C ILE A 104 3.11 2.60 3.68
N LYS A 105 4.13 2.21 2.92
CA LYS A 105 4.42 2.76 1.60
C LYS A 105 4.41 1.69 0.53
N PHE A 106 3.82 1.93 -0.62
CA PHE A 106 3.93 1.06 -1.80
C PHE A 106 4.32 1.90 -3.00
N THR A 107 5.13 1.35 -3.90
CA THR A 107 5.52 2.02 -5.13
C THR A 107 4.45 1.78 -6.19
N GLU A 108 4.06 2.83 -6.91
CA GLU A 108 3.11 2.71 -8.01
C GLU A 108 3.66 1.88 -9.18
N HIS A 109 2.76 1.41 -10.05
CA HIS A 109 3.08 0.60 -11.24
C HIS A 109 3.92 -0.67 -10.99
N MET A 110 4.11 -1.07 -9.72
CA MET A 110 4.69 -2.35 -9.37
C MET A 110 3.71 -3.50 -9.62
N PRO A 111 4.19 -4.66 -10.12
CA PRO A 111 3.31 -5.80 -10.31
C PRO A 111 2.64 -6.23 -9.01
N THR A 112 1.34 -6.51 -9.06
CA THR A 112 0.53 -6.89 -7.90
C THR A 112 1.16 -8.07 -7.14
N GLY A 113 1.23 -7.96 -5.82
CA GLY A 113 1.75 -8.99 -4.92
C GLY A 113 3.28 -9.12 -4.83
N MET A 114 4.05 -8.32 -5.58
CA MET A 114 5.51 -8.25 -5.44
C MET A 114 5.92 -7.57 -4.13
N GLU A 115 5.24 -6.48 -3.80
CA GLU A 115 5.49 -5.74 -2.59
C GLU A 115 4.60 -6.22 -1.44
N ARG A 116 5.20 -6.30 -0.26
CA ARG A 116 4.53 -6.66 0.98
C ARG A 116 4.94 -5.71 2.09
N ARG A 117 4.02 -5.37 2.97
CA ARG A 117 4.28 -4.55 4.16
C ARG A 117 3.72 -5.26 5.38
N LYS A 118 4.58 -5.54 6.35
CA LYS A 118 4.22 -6.17 7.62
C LYS A 118 3.51 -5.13 8.48
N ILE A 119 2.38 -5.51 9.07
CA ILE A 119 1.64 -4.73 10.06
C ILE A 119 2.25 -4.97 11.44
N VAL A 120 2.23 -3.93 12.28
CA VAL A 120 2.64 -4.02 13.69
C VAL A 120 1.90 -5.15 14.39
N ASP A 121 2.63 -5.95 15.16
CA ASP A 121 2.04 -7.07 15.90
C ASP A 121 1.18 -6.57 17.08
N THR A 122 0.19 -7.36 17.44
CA THR A 122 -0.71 -7.13 18.57
C THR A 122 -0.17 -7.75 19.85
N VAL A 123 -0.66 -7.28 20.99
CA VAL A 123 -0.44 -7.91 22.29
C VAL A 123 -1.76 -8.48 22.78
N ASP A 124 -1.77 -9.78 23.08
CA ASP A 124 -2.87 -10.43 23.79
C ASP A 124 -2.47 -10.59 25.28
N ARG A 125 -3.35 -10.15 26.18
CA ARG A 125 -3.11 -10.17 27.63
C ARG A 125 -3.33 -11.54 28.24
N ASP A 126 -4.01 -12.45 27.55
CA ASP A 126 -4.28 -13.81 28.02
C ASP A 126 -3.13 -14.78 27.75
N GLU A 127 -2.22 -14.45 26.82
CA GLU A 127 -1.08 -15.28 26.45
C GLU A 127 0.12 -15.24 27.44
N VAL A 128 -0.06 -14.61 28.60
CA VAL A 128 1.02 -14.39 29.59
C VAL A 128 1.49 -15.68 30.28
N ASP A 129 0.75 -16.79 30.17
CA ASP A 129 1.05 -18.06 30.85
C ASP A 129 1.62 -19.09 29.86
N GLU A 130 2.80 -18.80 29.31
CA GLU A 130 3.53 -19.55 28.25
C GLU A 130 3.79 -21.04 28.53
N LEU A 131 3.45 -21.54 29.73
CA LEU A 131 3.88 -22.86 30.19
C LEU A 131 2.91 -24.01 29.84
N ASP A 132 1.64 -23.76 29.50
CA ASP A 132 0.64 -24.84 29.35
C ASP A 132 -0.37 -24.71 28.18
N ASP A 133 -0.62 -23.53 27.60
CA ASP A 133 -1.48 -23.37 26.41
C ASP A 133 -0.66 -22.75 25.26
N PRO A 134 -0.72 -23.30 24.03
CA PRO A 134 -0.11 -22.63 22.88
C PRO A 134 -0.79 -21.27 22.64
N PRO A 135 -0.05 -20.24 22.18
CA PRO A 135 -0.63 -18.95 21.84
C PRO A 135 -1.75 -19.14 20.81
N THR A 136 -2.85 -18.41 20.99
CA THR A 136 -3.97 -18.45 20.05
C THR A 136 -3.52 -17.74 18.77
N PRO A 137 -3.72 -18.33 17.57
CA PRO A 137 -3.35 -17.65 16.35
C PRO A 137 -4.19 -16.38 16.17
N VAL A 138 -3.53 -15.24 16.05
CA VAL A 138 -4.17 -13.96 15.73
C VAL A 138 -4.16 -13.73 14.21
N CYS A 139 -5.32 -13.38 13.66
CA CYS A 139 -5.53 -13.09 12.26
C CYS A 139 -5.93 -11.64 12.02
N TYR A 140 -5.40 -11.05 10.95
CA TYR A 140 -5.72 -9.67 10.55
C TYR A 140 -6.58 -9.63 9.30
N PHE A 141 -7.59 -8.76 9.32
CA PHE A 141 -8.51 -8.56 8.21
C PHE A 141 -8.62 -7.07 7.88
N ILE A 142 -8.64 -6.74 6.58
CA ILE A 142 -9.04 -5.40 6.13
C ILE A 142 -10.56 -5.33 6.22
N VAL A 143 -11.06 -4.47 7.09
CA VAL A 143 -12.50 -4.33 7.38
C VAL A 143 -13.08 -3.03 6.83
N GLY A 144 -12.27 -2.07 6.38
CA GLY A 144 -12.78 -0.80 5.86
C GLY A 144 -11.78 -0.02 5.02
N GLY A 145 -12.28 0.98 4.28
CA GLY A 145 -11.47 1.95 3.52
C GLY A 145 -10.72 1.39 2.30
N ASN A 146 -11.01 0.15 1.90
CA ASN A 146 -10.42 -0.50 0.74
C ASN A 146 -11.42 -0.49 -0.44
N GLU A 147 -12.04 0.65 -0.71
CA GLU A 147 -12.95 0.79 -1.85
C GLU A 147 -12.22 0.49 -3.15
N GLY A 148 -12.68 -0.52 -3.88
CA GLY A 148 -12.04 -0.94 -5.12
C GLY A 148 -11.00 -2.06 -4.95
N ASP A 149 -10.86 -2.66 -3.77
CA ASP A 149 -10.05 -3.87 -3.54
C ASP A 149 -8.58 -3.71 -4.01
N PHE A 150 -7.98 -2.55 -3.75
CA PHE A 150 -6.58 -2.26 -4.09
C PHE A 150 -5.61 -3.06 -3.23
N PHE A 151 -6.01 -3.40 -2.01
CA PHE A 151 -5.17 -4.10 -1.04
C PHE A 151 -5.77 -5.44 -0.63
N THR A 152 -4.91 -6.40 -0.32
CA THR A 152 -5.26 -7.64 0.36
C THR A 152 -4.31 -7.84 1.54
N ILE A 153 -4.71 -8.65 2.53
CA ILE A 153 -3.87 -8.98 3.67
C ILE A 153 -3.78 -10.50 3.81
N GLU A 154 -2.57 -11.00 4.06
CA GLU A 154 -2.36 -12.39 4.44
C GLU A 154 -2.63 -12.53 5.96
N PRO A 155 -3.75 -13.15 6.39
CA PRO A 155 -4.25 -12.97 7.75
C PRO A 155 -3.30 -13.47 8.83
N LEU A 156 -2.56 -14.55 8.57
CA LEU A 156 -1.63 -15.17 9.54
C LEU A 156 -0.20 -14.62 9.46
N ARG A 157 0.17 -13.98 8.35
CA ARG A 157 1.50 -13.35 8.22
C ARG A 157 1.45 -11.87 8.59
N HIS A 158 0.25 -11.29 8.66
CA HIS A 158 0.01 -9.86 8.88
C HIS A 158 0.71 -9.00 7.82
N GLU A 159 0.74 -9.49 6.58
CA GLU A 159 1.37 -8.81 5.45
C GLU A 159 0.29 -8.23 4.54
N VAL A 160 0.25 -6.91 4.37
CA VAL A 160 -0.56 -6.25 3.36
C VAL A 160 0.17 -6.33 2.01
N MET A 161 -0.58 -6.58 0.95
CA MET A 161 -0.12 -6.70 -0.42
C MET A 161 -1.01 -5.89 -1.35
N VAL A 162 -0.43 -5.40 -2.44
CA VAL A 162 -1.15 -4.75 -3.52
C VAL A 162 -1.87 -5.80 -4.38
N ALA A 163 -3.19 -5.69 -4.48
CA ALA A 163 -4.06 -6.57 -5.26
C ALA A 163 -4.47 -5.97 -6.62
N LYS A 164 -4.37 -4.64 -6.77
CA LYS A 164 -4.56 -3.92 -8.04
C LYS A 164 -3.51 -2.85 -8.20
N GLU A 165 -3.13 -2.57 -9.44
CA GLU A 165 -2.15 -1.53 -9.76
C GLU A 165 -2.53 -0.20 -9.09
N LEU A 166 -1.53 0.41 -8.47
CA LEU A 166 -1.61 1.73 -7.88
C LEU A 166 -1.10 2.75 -8.90
N ASP A 167 -1.67 3.94 -8.82
CA ASP A 167 -1.39 5.12 -9.63
C ASP A 167 -1.46 6.33 -8.67
N ARG A 168 -0.33 6.99 -8.44
CA ARG A 168 -0.18 8.09 -7.49
C ARG A 168 -0.87 9.35 -8.02
N GLU A 169 -0.81 9.61 -9.33
CA GLU A 169 -1.53 10.68 -10.03
C GLU A 169 -3.03 10.56 -9.81
N ALA A 170 -3.56 9.34 -9.76
CA ALA A 170 -4.95 9.08 -9.39
C ALA A 170 -5.21 9.22 -7.90
N SER A 171 -4.36 8.65 -7.03
CA SER A 171 -4.51 8.70 -5.57
C SER A 171 -3.19 8.56 -4.83
N LYS A 172 -2.72 9.67 -4.23
CA LYS A 172 -1.47 9.71 -3.47
C LYS A 172 -1.48 8.89 -2.18
N GLN A 173 -2.65 8.64 -1.62
CA GLN A 173 -2.79 7.91 -0.37
C GLN A 173 -4.13 7.18 -0.28
N HIS A 174 -4.13 6.04 0.42
CA HIS A 174 -5.31 5.30 0.80
C HIS A 174 -5.36 5.16 2.32
N LEU A 175 -6.56 5.02 2.88
CA LEU A 175 -6.75 4.77 4.30
C LEU A 175 -7.52 3.47 4.43
N ILE A 176 -6.87 2.44 4.96
CA ILE A 176 -7.52 1.15 5.23
C ILE A 176 -7.64 0.94 6.74
N LEU A 177 -8.67 0.20 7.14
CA LEU A 177 -8.91 -0.18 8.51
C LEU A 177 -8.66 -1.68 8.67
N ILE A 178 -7.78 -2.05 9.59
CA ILE A 178 -7.44 -3.44 9.89
C ILE A 178 -8.01 -3.81 11.25
N LYS A 179 -8.60 -5.00 11.37
CA LYS A 179 -9.00 -5.60 12.65
C LYS A 179 -8.15 -6.83 12.95
N ALA A 180 -7.68 -6.93 14.20
CA ALA A 180 -7.11 -8.13 14.77
C ALA A 180 -8.20 -8.97 15.46
N THR A 181 -8.14 -10.29 15.31
CA THR A 181 -9.07 -11.23 15.93
C THR A 181 -8.44 -12.60 16.06
N GLU A 182 -8.89 -13.39 17.04
CA GLU A 182 -8.56 -14.81 17.15
C GLU A 182 -9.47 -15.71 16.29
N ASP A 183 -10.61 -15.20 15.81
CA ASP A 183 -11.47 -15.91 14.86
C ASP A 183 -10.89 -15.80 13.44
N CYS A 184 -9.96 -16.70 13.14
CA CYS A 184 -9.35 -16.84 11.82
C CYS A 184 -10.27 -17.49 10.77
N ILE A 185 -11.45 -18.00 11.16
CA ILE A 185 -12.36 -18.72 10.26
C ILE A 185 -13.35 -17.75 9.62
N HIS A 186 -13.87 -16.81 10.41
CA HIS A 186 -14.87 -15.86 9.95
C HIS A 186 -14.27 -14.46 9.79
N SER A 187 -14.33 -13.94 8.56
CA SER A 187 -13.99 -12.54 8.32
C SER A 187 -14.94 -11.63 9.12
N PRO A 188 -14.42 -10.65 9.88
CA PRO A 188 -15.25 -9.67 10.55
C PRO A 188 -16.10 -8.88 9.55
N ALA A 189 -17.21 -8.31 10.04
CA ALA A 189 -18.04 -7.43 9.23
C ALA A 189 -17.27 -6.15 8.85
N ASN A 190 -17.55 -5.63 7.65
CA ASN A 190 -16.97 -4.37 7.22
C ASN A 190 -17.40 -3.22 8.13
N GLN A 191 -16.47 -2.31 8.39
CA GLN A 191 -16.62 -1.12 9.22
C GLN A 191 -16.50 0.14 8.37
N ASN A 192 -17.38 1.10 8.64
CA ASN A 192 -17.41 2.38 7.91
C ASN A 192 -16.69 3.52 8.66
N PHE A 193 -16.30 3.30 9.92
CA PHE A 193 -15.63 4.29 10.74
C PHE A 193 -14.61 3.61 11.66
N PHE A 194 -13.56 4.34 12.01
CA PHE A 194 -12.59 3.92 13.02
C PHE A 194 -13.09 4.33 14.41
N ASP A 195 -13.10 3.37 15.34
CA ASP A 195 -13.37 3.62 16.76
C ASP A 195 -12.04 3.58 17.54
N PRO A 196 -11.52 4.73 18.03
CA PRO A 196 -10.27 4.78 18.76
C PRO A 196 -10.35 4.18 20.17
N THR A 197 -11.54 3.77 20.61
CA THR A 197 -11.71 3.10 21.92
C THR A 197 -11.64 1.58 21.82
N ASP A 198 -11.70 1.04 20.61
CA ASP A 198 -11.55 -0.39 20.34
C ASP A 198 -10.13 -0.63 19.81
N ASP A 199 -9.28 -1.14 20.69
CA ASP A 199 -7.87 -1.42 20.45
C ASP A 199 -7.63 -2.65 19.56
N THR A 200 -8.69 -3.33 19.10
CA THR A 200 -8.59 -4.37 18.06
C THR A 200 -8.47 -3.80 16.66
N TYR A 201 -8.69 -2.49 16.48
CA TYR A 201 -8.58 -1.82 15.19
C TYR A 201 -7.28 -1.03 15.04
N LEU A 202 -6.74 -1.04 13.83
CA LEU A 202 -5.61 -0.21 13.43
C LEU A 202 -5.96 0.57 12.17
N LYS A 203 -5.79 1.89 12.22
CA LYS A 203 -5.87 2.75 11.04
C LYS A 203 -4.55 2.71 10.29
N VAL A 204 -4.57 2.30 9.03
CA VAL A 204 -3.36 2.23 8.20
C VAL A 204 -3.46 3.24 7.07
N ILE A 205 -2.52 4.19 7.05
CA ILE A 205 -2.32 5.13 5.95
C ILE A 205 -1.35 4.48 4.97
N VAL A 206 -1.82 4.23 3.77
CA VAL A 206 -1.01 3.71 2.67
C VAL A 206 -0.60 4.89 1.80
N GLU A 207 0.68 5.26 1.84
CA GLU A 207 1.26 6.25 0.95
C GLU A 207 1.72 5.57 -0.35
N VAL A 208 1.43 6.19 -1.50
CA VAL A 208 1.90 5.72 -2.80
C VAL A 208 3.18 6.47 -3.14
N GLU A 209 4.28 5.74 -3.28
CA GLU A 209 5.58 6.28 -3.65
C GLU A 209 5.64 6.50 -5.15
N ASP A 210 6.12 7.69 -5.50
CA ASP A 210 6.27 8.20 -6.84
C ASP A 210 7.35 7.49 -7.65
N ILE A 211 7.07 7.28 -8.94
CA ILE A 211 8.08 6.92 -9.94
C ILE A 211 8.01 7.92 -11.09
N ASN A 212 9.12 8.10 -11.80
CA ASN A 212 9.13 8.92 -13.02
C ASN A 212 8.46 8.16 -14.19
N ASP A 213 7.14 8.23 -14.29
CA ASP A 213 6.35 7.61 -15.35
C ASP A 213 5.55 8.61 -16.19
N ASN A 214 5.53 9.88 -15.81
CA ASN A 214 4.98 10.95 -16.62
C ASN A 214 6.12 11.78 -17.22
N ALA A 215 5.98 12.12 -18.50
CA ALA A 215 6.96 12.98 -19.16
C ALA A 215 6.54 14.46 -19.02
N PRO A 216 7.51 15.40 -18.92
CA PRO A 216 7.18 16.81 -18.84
C PRO A 216 6.46 17.28 -20.11
N HIS A 217 5.41 18.08 -19.95
CA HIS A 217 4.68 18.66 -21.08
C HIS A 217 4.77 20.19 -21.07
N PHE A 218 4.98 20.79 -22.24
CA PHE A 218 5.01 22.25 -22.36
C PHE A 218 3.62 22.87 -22.18
N VAL A 219 3.55 24.02 -21.51
CA VAL A 219 2.28 24.76 -21.35
C VAL A 219 1.73 25.30 -22.68
N LYS A 220 2.56 25.34 -23.72
CA LYS A 220 2.22 25.78 -25.08
C LYS A 220 3.02 24.97 -26.10
N LYS A 221 2.40 24.67 -27.24
CA LYS A 221 3.07 24.03 -28.39
C LYS A 221 4.06 24.95 -29.12
N VAL A 222 3.74 26.24 -29.13
CA VAL A 222 4.58 27.25 -29.77
C VAL A 222 4.80 28.41 -28.83
N PHE A 223 6.08 28.73 -28.61
CA PHE A 223 6.48 29.94 -27.91
C PHE A 223 6.90 30.99 -28.93
N THR A 224 6.38 32.21 -28.78
CA THR A 224 6.72 33.34 -29.65
C THR A 224 7.18 34.53 -28.85
N GLY A 225 8.29 35.11 -29.27
CA GLY A 225 8.90 36.28 -28.63
C GLY A 225 9.43 37.25 -29.67
N GLY A 226 9.72 38.46 -29.21
CA GLY A 226 10.31 39.50 -30.03
C GLY A 226 11.34 40.28 -29.23
N VAL A 227 12.36 40.75 -29.95
CA VAL A 227 13.52 41.45 -29.38
C VAL A 227 13.67 42.77 -30.13
N THR A 228 13.92 43.85 -29.40
CA THR A 228 14.17 45.17 -29.99
C THR A 228 15.67 45.43 -30.10
N THR A 229 16.05 46.44 -30.89
CA THR A 229 17.44 46.91 -31.01
C THR A 229 17.96 47.66 -29.77
N GLU A 230 17.14 47.78 -28.73
CA GLU A 230 17.51 48.35 -27.44
C GLU A 230 17.88 47.26 -26.42
N ALA A 231 17.72 45.98 -26.80
CA ALA A 231 18.20 44.88 -26.00
C ALA A 231 19.72 44.72 -26.17
N ASP A 232 20.37 44.26 -25.11
CA ASP A 232 21.81 43.97 -25.09
C ASP A 232 22.05 42.46 -24.94
N PHE A 233 23.30 42.04 -25.13
CA PHE A 233 23.77 40.71 -24.80
C PHE A 233 23.33 40.26 -23.40
N GLY A 234 22.90 39.02 -23.28
CA GLY A 234 22.39 38.44 -22.03
C GLY A 234 20.98 38.90 -21.67
N LYS A 235 20.32 39.75 -22.46
CA LYS A 235 18.94 40.16 -22.19
C LYS A 235 18.00 38.96 -22.22
N GLU A 236 17.31 38.76 -21.10
CA GLU A 236 16.19 37.84 -20.97
C GLU A 236 14.95 38.43 -21.67
N PHE A 237 14.33 37.64 -22.55
CA PHE A 237 13.17 38.10 -23.34
C PHE A 237 12.02 37.10 -23.38
N MET A 238 12.24 35.85 -22.96
CA MET A 238 11.22 34.81 -22.93
C MET A 238 11.55 33.82 -21.80
N GLN A 239 10.50 33.22 -21.24
CA GLN A 239 10.63 32.04 -20.40
C GLN A 239 9.72 30.95 -20.96
N ILE A 240 10.30 29.79 -21.25
CA ILE A 240 9.57 28.58 -21.58
C ILE A 240 9.24 27.83 -20.30
N LYS A 241 8.11 27.12 -20.32
CA LYS A 241 7.65 26.35 -19.16
C LYS A 241 7.07 25.02 -19.62
N ALA A 242 7.59 23.94 -19.06
CA ALA A 242 6.97 22.64 -19.02
C ALA A 242 6.59 22.29 -17.58
N ILE A 243 5.64 21.37 -17.45
CA ILE A 243 5.11 20.89 -16.18
C ILE A 243 5.19 19.37 -16.24
N ASP A 244 5.73 18.79 -15.18
CA ASP A 244 5.63 17.38 -14.89
C ASP A 244 4.63 17.17 -13.75
N ILE A 245 3.87 16.08 -13.79
CA ILE A 245 2.85 15.75 -12.78
C ILE A 245 3.39 14.84 -11.67
N ASP A 246 4.59 14.29 -11.85
CA ASP A 246 5.31 13.49 -10.86
C ASP A 246 5.72 14.32 -9.62
N GLU A 247 6.45 13.75 -8.66
CA GLU A 247 6.80 14.42 -7.41
C GLU A 247 8.33 14.53 -7.16
N GLY A 248 8.72 15.64 -6.52
CA GLY A 248 10.12 15.86 -6.14
C GLY A 248 11.03 15.90 -7.36
N ASP A 249 12.11 15.12 -7.30
CA ASP A 249 13.13 15.06 -8.35
C ASP A 249 12.56 14.48 -9.66
N ASN A 250 11.57 13.59 -9.60
CA ASN A 250 10.89 13.04 -10.79
C ASN A 250 10.12 14.12 -11.56
N ALA A 251 9.77 15.24 -10.93
CA ALA A 251 9.14 16.38 -11.59
C ALA A 251 10.08 17.56 -11.86
N GLU A 252 11.39 17.42 -11.62
CA GLU A 252 12.36 18.49 -11.86
C GLU A 252 12.69 18.61 -13.36
N VAL A 253 12.04 19.58 -14.00
CA VAL A 253 12.16 19.80 -15.44
C VAL A 253 13.43 20.56 -15.81
N SER A 254 14.20 19.99 -16.73
CA SER A 254 15.37 20.60 -17.38
C SER A 254 15.12 20.87 -18.87
N TYR A 255 15.69 21.96 -19.40
CA TYR A 255 15.44 22.45 -20.77
C TYR A 255 16.71 22.46 -21.65
N TYR A 256 16.59 21.95 -22.88
CA TYR A 256 17.70 21.81 -23.81
C TYR A 256 17.34 22.25 -25.22
N GLN A 257 18.18 23.10 -25.81
CA GLN A 257 18.06 23.42 -27.23
C GLN A 257 18.50 22.23 -28.08
N VAL A 258 17.60 21.75 -28.93
CA VAL A 258 17.84 20.59 -29.80
C VAL A 258 17.70 20.96 -31.27
N GLY A 259 18.46 20.26 -32.12
CA GLY A 259 18.48 20.52 -33.55
C GLY A 259 19.14 21.84 -33.95
N GLN A 260 19.06 22.15 -35.24
CA GLN A 260 19.62 23.38 -35.80
C GLN A 260 18.64 24.54 -35.69
N ILE A 261 19.18 25.72 -35.34
CA ILE A 261 18.42 26.97 -35.38
C ILE A 261 18.29 27.39 -36.84
N GLN A 262 17.05 27.48 -37.32
CA GLN A 262 16.73 27.94 -38.66
C GLN A 262 16.56 29.46 -38.62
N MET A 263 17.25 30.15 -39.52
CA MET A 263 17.13 31.59 -39.70
C MET A 263 16.38 31.86 -41.00
N THR A 264 15.39 32.75 -40.95
CA THR A 264 14.65 33.18 -42.14
C THR A 264 14.58 34.70 -42.20
N LEU A 265 14.49 35.26 -43.41
CA LEU A 265 14.50 36.70 -43.67
C LEU A 265 15.74 37.40 -43.07
N THR A 266 16.95 36.92 -43.37
CA THR A 266 18.20 37.14 -42.60
C THR A 266 18.94 38.47 -42.81
N GLU A 267 18.26 39.56 -43.18
CA GLU A 267 18.92 40.85 -43.45
C GLU A 267 19.67 41.34 -42.19
N GLY A 268 21.00 41.37 -42.24
CA GLY A 268 21.84 41.81 -41.11
C GLY A 268 22.08 40.74 -40.03
N LEU A 269 21.62 39.50 -40.22
CA LEU A 269 21.81 38.37 -39.29
C LEU A 269 23.00 37.46 -39.67
N GLU A 270 23.76 37.80 -40.71
CA GLU A 270 24.75 36.91 -41.33
C GLU A 270 25.97 36.63 -40.42
N ASN A 271 26.26 37.52 -39.47
CA ASN A 271 27.41 37.43 -38.56
C ASN A 271 27.01 37.20 -37.09
N VAL A 272 25.78 36.74 -36.83
CA VAL A 272 25.31 36.50 -35.46
C VAL A 272 26.03 35.30 -34.84
N GLN A 273 26.39 35.43 -33.56
CA GLN A 273 27.03 34.37 -32.78
C GLN A 273 26.17 33.09 -32.75
N THR A 274 26.81 31.92 -32.82
CA THR A 274 26.13 30.61 -32.76
C THR A 274 26.45 29.87 -31.46
N PRO A 275 25.45 29.41 -30.69
CA PRO A 275 24.01 29.66 -30.88
C PRO A 275 23.63 31.13 -30.57
N PRO A 276 22.67 31.74 -31.29
CA PRO A 276 22.20 33.11 -31.06
C PRO A 276 21.46 33.31 -29.73
N PHE A 277 21.05 32.22 -29.07
CA PHE A 277 20.34 32.24 -27.81
C PHE A 277 20.96 31.26 -26.83
N LEU A 278 20.89 31.60 -25.55
CA LEU A 278 21.18 30.70 -24.45
C LEU A 278 19.87 30.37 -23.74
N VAL A 279 19.69 29.11 -23.39
CA VAL A 279 18.55 28.65 -22.60
C VAL A 279 19.10 28.23 -21.25
N ASP A 280 18.59 28.85 -20.20
CA ASP A 280 18.88 28.41 -18.84
C ASP A 280 18.17 27.07 -18.59
N GLN A 281 18.97 26.05 -18.27
CA GLN A 281 18.53 24.67 -18.23
C GLN A 281 17.52 24.39 -17.10
N PHE A 282 17.48 25.18 -16.03
CA PHE A 282 16.60 24.93 -14.88
C PHE A 282 15.38 25.84 -14.85
N THR A 283 15.55 27.08 -15.33
CA THR A 283 14.49 28.09 -15.27
C THR A 283 13.71 28.20 -16.58
N GLY A 284 14.25 27.67 -17.68
CA GLY A 284 13.67 27.84 -19.02
C GLY A 284 13.76 29.28 -19.52
N VAL A 285 14.57 30.13 -18.90
CA VAL A 285 14.76 31.52 -19.36
C VAL A 285 15.62 31.52 -20.62
N VAL A 286 15.17 32.25 -21.64
CA VAL A 286 15.88 32.41 -22.91
C VAL A 286 16.51 33.79 -22.96
N GLN A 287 17.82 33.80 -23.17
CA GLN A 287 18.68 34.97 -23.22
C GLN A 287 19.29 35.17 -24.61
N LEU A 288 19.54 36.43 -24.97
CA LEU A 288 20.31 36.78 -26.15
C LEU A 288 21.78 36.42 -25.99
N ASN A 289 22.38 35.81 -27.00
CA ASN A 289 23.82 35.56 -27.09
C ASN A 289 24.53 36.49 -28.10
N PHE A 290 23.90 37.62 -28.44
CA PHE A 290 24.43 38.66 -29.33
C PHE A 290 23.75 39.99 -29.05
N ASP A 291 24.35 41.09 -29.52
CA ASP A 291 23.76 42.44 -29.46
C ASP A 291 22.94 42.72 -30.74
N PRO A 292 21.61 42.88 -30.68
CA PRO A 292 20.80 43.28 -31.82
C PRO A 292 21.19 44.66 -32.36
N GLN A 293 21.44 44.74 -33.67
CA GLN A 293 21.82 46.00 -34.34
C GLN A 293 20.71 46.56 -35.21
N LYS A 294 20.74 47.89 -35.41
CA LYS A 294 19.82 48.57 -36.33
C LYS A 294 20.00 48.02 -37.75
N GLY A 295 18.88 47.71 -38.40
CA GLY A 295 18.85 47.14 -39.75
C GLY A 295 18.70 45.63 -39.78
N MET A 296 18.84 44.95 -38.63
CA MET A 296 18.50 43.54 -38.52
C MET A 296 17.00 43.33 -38.73
N LYS A 297 16.66 42.41 -39.64
CA LYS A 297 15.32 41.87 -39.83
C LYS A 297 15.46 40.36 -39.94
N GLY A 298 14.45 39.64 -39.46
CA GLY A 298 14.40 38.20 -39.59
C GLY A 298 13.68 37.52 -38.44
N TYR A 299 13.62 36.19 -38.53
CA TYR A 299 13.15 35.36 -37.44
C TYR A 299 13.99 34.09 -37.29
N PHE A 300 14.06 33.62 -36.05
CA PHE A 300 14.72 32.38 -35.67
C PHE A 300 13.68 31.35 -35.28
N ASP A 301 13.81 30.14 -35.83
CA ASP A 301 13.00 28.97 -35.50
C ASP A 301 13.91 27.91 -34.89
N PHE A 302 13.60 27.44 -33.69
CA PHE A 302 14.36 26.39 -33.02
C PHE A 302 13.49 25.52 -32.12
N MET A 303 13.98 24.34 -31.78
CA MET A 303 13.26 23.39 -30.93
C MET A 303 13.89 23.33 -29.55
N ILE A 304 13.05 23.28 -28.54
CA ILE A 304 13.47 22.97 -27.18
C ILE A 304 12.85 21.65 -26.79
N GLN A 305 13.63 20.85 -26.07
CA GLN A 305 13.21 19.65 -25.40
C GLN A 305 13.22 19.89 -23.89
N ALA A 306 12.19 19.38 -23.21
CA ALA A 306 12.16 19.29 -21.75
C ALA A 306 12.32 17.82 -21.35
N GLY A 307 12.93 17.57 -20.19
CA GLY A 307 13.10 16.24 -19.62
C GLY A 307 13.53 16.33 -18.16
N VAL A 308 13.40 15.23 -17.42
CA VAL A 308 13.82 15.15 -16.02
C VAL A 308 15.33 14.92 -15.94
N SER A 309 16.00 15.46 -14.90
CA SER A 309 17.47 15.63 -14.84
C SER A 309 18.29 14.36 -15.13
N ASP A 310 17.81 13.18 -14.75
CA ASP A 310 18.53 11.91 -14.94
C ASP A 310 18.34 11.30 -16.33
N GLU A 311 17.25 11.63 -17.03
CA GLU A 311 17.01 11.13 -18.39
C GLU A 311 17.81 11.89 -19.44
N VAL A 312 18.05 13.19 -19.25
CA VAL A 312 18.66 14.00 -20.30
C VAL A 312 20.17 13.75 -20.44
N VAL A 313 20.85 13.31 -19.38
CA VAL A 313 22.25 12.86 -19.44
C VAL A 313 22.39 11.63 -20.34
N GLN A 314 21.49 10.65 -20.22
CA GLN A 314 21.50 9.46 -21.09
C GLN A 314 21.13 9.82 -22.54
N ILE A 315 20.19 10.73 -22.75
CA ILE A 315 19.78 11.17 -24.09
C ILE A 315 20.94 11.90 -24.81
N LEU A 316 21.71 12.73 -24.11
CA LEU A 316 22.87 13.41 -24.71
C LEU A 316 24.01 12.43 -25.06
N GLU A 317 24.18 11.36 -24.29
CA GLU A 317 25.14 10.28 -24.62
C GLU A 317 24.64 9.37 -25.75
N MET A 318 23.34 9.11 -25.86
CA MET A 318 22.74 8.26 -26.90
C MET A 318 22.59 8.93 -28.27
N VAL A 319 22.57 10.28 -28.34
CA VAL A 319 22.55 11.00 -29.62
C VAL A 319 23.85 10.82 -30.42
N ASP A 320 24.95 10.37 -29.79
CA ASP A 320 26.21 10.05 -30.47
C ASP A 320 26.28 8.58 -30.96
N GLU A 321 25.44 7.67 -30.45
CA GLU A 321 25.41 6.25 -30.86
C GLU A 321 23.99 5.70 -31.10
N ARG A 322 23.55 5.82 -32.36
CA ARG A 322 22.55 4.96 -33.04
C ARG A 322 21.07 5.05 -32.61
N ILE A 323 20.27 5.37 -33.63
CA ILE A 323 18.84 5.07 -33.73
C ILE A 323 18.64 3.55 -33.73
N GLN A 324 18.03 2.98 -32.68
CA GLN A 324 17.07 1.87 -32.70
C GLN A 324 16.75 1.41 -31.27
N GLU A 325 15.70 1.97 -30.66
CA GLU A 325 14.64 1.29 -29.90
C GLU A 325 13.76 2.35 -29.21
N ALA A 326 12.45 2.17 -29.31
CA ALA A 326 11.48 3.11 -28.77
C ALA A 326 11.33 2.87 -27.27
N GLN A 327 11.96 3.71 -26.46
CA GLN A 327 11.44 4.14 -25.16
C GLN A 327 11.23 5.65 -25.23
N VAL A 328 10.15 6.09 -24.58
CA VAL A 328 9.49 7.41 -24.64
C VAL A 328 10.42 8.53 -25.12
N ILE A 329 10.25 8.94 -26.38
CA ILE A 329 10.99 10.06 -26.96
C ILE A 329 10.29 11.34 -26.46
N PRO A 330 10.98 12.27 -25.76
CA PRO A 330 10.33 13.45 -25.20
C PRO A 330 9.67 14.31 -26.27
N GLU A 331 8.58 14.99 -25.87
CA GLU A 331 7.80 15.85 -26.76
C GLU A 331 8.66 17.05 -27.22
N ARG A 332 8.69 17.29 -28.53
CA ARG A 332 9.47 18.37 -29.15
C ARG A 332 8.55 19.53 -29.49
N GLU A 333 8.84 20.71 -28.95
CA GLU A 333 8.03 21.90 -29.24
C GLU A 333 8.84 23.00 -29.93
N ARG A 334 8.13 23.81 -30.71
CA ARG A 334 8.73 24.73 -31.68
C ARG A 334 8.69 26.17 -31.15
N ILE A 335 9.82 26.85 -31.12
CA ILE A 335 9.92 28.26 -30.79
C ILE A 335 10.09 29.06 -32.07
N ARG A 336 9.32 30.15 -32.21
CA ARG A 336 9.45 31.14 -33.29
C ARG A 336 9.74 32.51 -32.71
N LEU A 337 10.81 33.15 -33.13
CA LEU A 337 11.16 34.49 -32.66
C LEU A 337 11.25 35.47 -33.82
N ALA A 338 10.40 36.50 -33.84
CA ALA A 338 10.45 37.54 -34.86
C ALA A 338 11.12 38.82 -34.32
N GLY A 339 12.10 39.35 -35.05
CA GLY A 339 12.67 40.68 -34.82
C GLY A 339 12.19 41.65 -35.91
N THR A 340 11.46 42.70 -35.52
CA THR A 340 11.12 43.81 -36.43
C THR A 340 11.70 45.12 -35.93
N THR A 341 12.53 45.76 -36.76
CA THR A 341 12.97 47.14 -36.59
C THR A 341 11.86 48.09 -37.05
N LEU A 342 11.09 48.68 -36.11
CA LEU A 342 10.15 49.75 -36.44
C LEU A 342 10.77 51.11 -36.12
N GLN A 343 10.98 51.90 -37.17
CA GLN A 343 11.37 53.29 -37.08
C GLN A 343 10.10 54.14 -36.88
N GLY A 344 9.85 54.59 -35.65
CA GLY A 344 8.83 55.60 -35.33
C GLY A 344 7.38 55.08 -35.26
N ALA A 345 6.92 54.78 -34.05
CA ALA A 345 5.53 54.74 -33.59
C ALA A 345 4.45 54.08 -34.49
N ALA A 346 4.32 52.75 -34.37
CA ALA A 346 3.09 52.05 -33.99
C ALA A 346 3.45 50.58 -33.73
N CYS A 347 3.21 50.04 -32.52
CA CYS A 347 3.36 48.62 -32.25
C CYS A 347 2.55 47.80 -33.25
N GLN A 348 3.18 46.82 -33.90
CA GLN A 348 2.44 45.80 -34.63
C GLN A 348 2.74 44.45 -34.02
N TRP A 349 1.76 44.01 -33.24
CA TRP A 349 1.70 42.68 -32.70
C TRP A 349 1.31 41.73 -33.83
N TRP A 350 2.09 40.68 -34.03
CA TRP A 350 1.60 39.51 -34.73
C TRP A 350 0.85 38.66 -33.71
N LYS A 351 -0.48 38.58 -33.85
CA LYS A 351 -1.24 37.55 -33.14
C LYS A 351 -1.00 36.25 -33.90
N VAL A 352 -0.15 35.39 -33.36
CA VAL A 352 0.04 34.03 -33.86
C VAL A 352 -1.07 33.18 -33.25
N ASP A 353 -2.07 32.84 -34.04
CA ASP A 353 -3.06 31.81 -33.71
C ASP A 353 -2.51 30.40 -33.95
N GLN A 354 -3.21 29.40 -33.40
CA GLN A 354 -2.75 28.01 -33.28
C GLN A 354 -2.45 27.32 -34.64
N ASP A 355 -2.86 27.91 -35.76
CA ASP A 355 -2.83 27.27 -37.08
C ASP A 355 -1.73 27.76 -38.03
N GLY A 356 -0.90 28.72 -37.60
CA GLY A 356 0.28 29.12 -38.38
C GLY A 356 -0.03 29.82 -39.71
N ILE A 357 0.18 31.14 -39.71
CA ILE A 357 0.08 32.10 -40.82
C ILE A 357 -1.35 32.58 -41.10
N SER A 358 -1.63 33.84 -40.77
CA SER A 358 -2.38 34.73 -41.68
C SER A 358 -2.15 36.23 -41.39
N THR A 359 -2.55 37.02 -42.37
CA THR A 359 -2.18 38.40 -42.69
C THR A 359 -2.78 39.50 -41.81
N TRP A 360 -2.10 40.65 -41.87
CA TRP A 360 -2.33 41.96 -41.27
C TRP A 360 -3.76 42.46 -41.03
N GLY A 361 -3.90 43.14 -39.89
CA GLY A 361 -4.74 44.32 -39.68
C GLY A 361 -3.92 45.42 -39.02
#